data_AF-A0A1A6B036-F1
#
_entry.id   AF-A0A1A6B036-F1
#
_cell.length_a   1.000
_cell.length_b   1.000
_cell.length_c   1.000
_cell.angle_alpha   90.00
_cell.angle_beta   90.00
_cell.angle_gamma   90.00
#
_symmetry.space_group_name_H-M   'P 1'
#
loop_
_entity.id
_entity.type
_entity.pdbx_description
1 polymer ?
#
loop_
_entity_poly.entity_id
_entity_poly.type
_entity_poly.pdbx_seq_one_letter_code
_entity_poly.pdbx_strand_id
1 'polypeptide(L)'
;MRNFLNKLSYYFRGSYGIDKLSTHLYIGGIVLSLFRRTATLGFVFFIYSTWRCLSRNKYRRYKELEAYENFISPIAERFSGFTYSMNNHKQYKIFKCPNCSQKLRVPRHKGKITITCKNCGTSFKRKS
;
A
#
# COMPACT_ATOMS: atom_id res chain seq x y z
N MET A 1 18.18 -18.60 -35.35
CA MET A 1 17.94 -18.03 -34.01
C MET A 1 16.81 -17.00 -33.96
N ARG A 2 16.71 -16.01 -34.86
CA ARG A 2 15.62 -15.01 -34.87
C ARG A 2 14.20 -15.61 -34.91
N ASN A 3 13.97 -16.68 -35.67
CA ASN A 3 12.64 -17.31 -35.79
C ASN A 3 12.15 -17.96 -34.49
N PHE A 4 13.06 -18.53 -33.69
CA PHE A 4 12.71 -19.13 -32.40
C PHE A 4 12.39 -18.06 -31.35
N LEU A 5 13.17 -16.98 -31.32
CA LEU A 5 12.90 -15.82 -30.45
C LEU A 5 11.56 -15.16 -30.78
N ASN A 6 11.20 -15.07 -32.06
CA ASN A 6 9.90 -14.55 -32.50
C ASN A 6 8.72 -15.47 -32.12
N LYS A 7 8.94 -16.79 -32.15
CA LYS A 7 7.93 -17.77 -31.73
C LYS A 7 7.72 -17.76 -30.22
N LEU A 8 8.80 -17.59 -29.46
CA LEU A 8 8.75 -17.40 -28.00
C LEU A 8 8.05 -16.08 -27.65
N SER A 9 8.41 -14.96 -28.29
CA SER A 9 7.80 -13.67 -28.00
C SER A 9 6.29 -13.66 -28.29
N TYR A 10 5.86 -14.31 -29.38
CA TYR A 10 4.44 -14.51 -29.69
C TYR A 10 3.72 -15.33 -28.60
N TYR A 11 4.37 -16.38 -28.07
CA TYR A 11 3.84 -17.18 -26.97
C TYR A 11 3.69 -16.34 -25.68
N PHE A 12 4.69 -15.52 -25.34
CA PHE A 12 4.68 -14.67 -24.15
C PHE A 12 3.68 -13.51 -24.25
N ARG A 13 3.38 -13.01 -25.46
CA ARG A 13 2.44 -11.90 -25.69
C ARG A 13 1.01 -12.21 -25.22
N GLY A 14 0.63 -13.49 -25.19
CA GLY A 14 -0.67 -13.95 -24.68
C GLY A 14 -0.70 -14.28 -23.19
N SER A 15 0.43 -14.17 -22.48
CA SER A 15 0.53 -14.50 -21.06
C SER A 15 -0.17 -13.46 -20.18
N TYR A 16 -0.52 -13.85 -18.96
CA TYR A 16 -1.24 -12.99 -18.02
C TYR A 16 -0.36 -11.85 -17.50
N GLY A 17 0.89 -12.15 -17.12
CA GLY A 17 1.85 -11.17 -16.59
C GLY A 17 2.09 -11.32 -15.09
N ILE A 18 2.65 -10.27 -14.48
CA ILE A 18 2.95 -10.19 -13.04
C ILE A 18 1.92 -9.29 -12.38
N ASP A 19 1.27 -9.79 -11.33
CA ASP A 19 0.22 -9.10 -10.56
C ASP A 19 0.61 -8.97 -9.09
N LYS A 20 -0.20 -8.24 -8.31
CA LYS A 20 0.02 -8.08 -6.87
C LYS A 20 0.20 -9.43 -6.18
N LEU A 21 -0.69 -10.40 -6.40
CA LEU A 21 -0.58 -11.73 -5.80
C LEU A 21 0.74 -12.44 -6.18
N SER A 22 1.11 -12.41 -7.47
CA SER A 22 2.37 -13.02 -7.95
C SER A 22 3.60 -12.34 -7.33
N THR A 23 3.59 -11.01 -7.19
CA THR A 23 4.65 -10.25 -6.51
C THR A 23 4.78 -10.66 -5.04
N HIS A 24 3.68 -10.82 -4.31
CA HIS A 24 3.72 -11.25 -2.91
C HIS A 24 4.23 -12.70 -2.78
N LEU A 25 3.86 -13.59 -3.72
CA LEU A 25 4.39 -14.95 -3.77
C LEU A 25 5.90 -14.98 -4.03
N TYR A 26 6.41 -14.11 -4.91
CA TYR A 26 7.86 -13.98 -5.12
C TYR A 26 8.57 -13.45 -3.89
N ILE A 27 8.04 -12.39 -3.25
CA ILE A 27 8.62 -11.84 -2.02
C ILE A 27 8.64 -12.92 -0.92
N GLY A 28 7.53 -13.63 -0.73
CA GLY A 28 7.45 -14.74 0.22
C GLY A 28 8.44 -15.85 -0.10
N GLY A 29 8.59 -16.20 -1.39
CA GLY A 29 9.57 -17.17 -1.85
C GLY A 29 11.01 -16.76 -1.52
N ILE A 30 11.36 -15.48 -1.73
CA ILE A 30 12.69 -14.93 -1.39
C ILE A 30 12.93 -15.00 0.12
N VAL A 31 11.96 -14.54 0.92
CA VAL A 31 12.07 -14.52 2.38
C VAL A 31 12.20 -15.94 2.95
N LEU A 32 11.42 -16.90 2.46
CA LEU A 32 11.51 -18.30 2.87
C LEU A 32 12.82 -18.97 2.42
N SER A 33 13.42 -18.50 1.33
CA SER A 33 14.69 -19.00 0.83
C SER A 33 15.89 -18.60 1.70
N LEU A 34 15.78 -17.51 2.48
CA LEU A 34 16.84 -17.08 3.41
C LEU A 34 17.11 -18.10 4.52
N PHE A 35 16.14 -18.94 4.85
CA PHE A 35 16.27 -19.98 5.87
C PHE A 35 16.55 -21.34 5.22
N ARG A 36 17.70 -21.95 5.55
CA ARG A 36 18.18 -23.21 4.95
C ARG A 36 17.19 -24.38 5.05
N ARG A 37 16.35 -24.41 6.10
CA ARG A 37 15.33 -25.46 6.31
C ARG A 37 14.07 -25.25 5.46
N THR A 38 13.71 -24.01 5.14
CA THR A 38 12.50 -23.66 4.36
C THR A 38 12.80 -23.31 2.91
N ALA A 39 14.07 -23.37 2.49
CA ALA A 39 14.49 -23.04 1.12
C ALA A 39 13.81 -23.91 0.05
N THR A 40 13.50 -25.18 0.36
CA THR A 40 12.73 -26.06 -0.53
C THR A 40 11.33 -25.52 -0.79
N LEU A 41 10.65 -25.01 0.24
CA LEU A 41 9.36 -24.34 0.11
C LEU A 41 9.49 -23.07 -0.73
N GLY A 42 10.53 -22.26 -0.49
CA GLY A 42 10.81 -21.06 -1.29
C GLY A 42 10.88 -21.38 -2.79
N PHE A 43 11.58 -22.45 -3.18
CA PHE A 43 11.67 -22.88 -4.58
C PHE A 43 10.32 -23.30 -5.17
N VAL A 44 9.47 -23.99 -4.39
CA VAL A 44 8.11 -24.34 -4.81
C VAL A 44 7.26 -23.09 -5.07
N PHE A 45 7.35 -22.08 -4.19
CA PHE A 45 6.65 -20.80 -4.37
C PHE A 45 7.11 -20.07 -5.65
N PHE A 46 8.42 -20.10 -5.93
CA PHE A 46 8.98 -19.55 -7.17
C PHE A 46 8.43 -20.25 -8.41
N ILE A 47 8.49 -21.59 -8.45
CA ILE A 47 7.96 -22.37 -9.58
C ILE A 47 6.47 -22.07 -9.77
N TYR A 48 5.68 -22.11 -8.69
CA TYR A 48 4.25 -21.84 -8.78
C TYR A 48 3.95 -20.44 -9.32
N SER A 49 4.70 -19.42 -8.87
CA SER A 49 4.54 -18.04 -9.36
C SER A 49 4.88 -17.92 -10.85
N THR A 50 5.95 -18.57 -11.32
CA THR A 50 6.32 -18.57 -12.75
C THR A 50 5.27 -19.27 -13.62
N TRP A 51 4.74 -20.42 -13.18
CA TRP A 51 3.67 -21.12 -13.87
C TRP A 51 2.38 -20.29 -13.94
N ARG A 52 2.07 -19.55 -12.86
CA ARG A 52 0.93 -18.62 -12.80
C ARG A 52 1.07 -17.49 -13.82
N CYS A 53 2.25 -16.86 -13.92
CA CYS A 53 2.50 -15.78 -14.86
C CYS A 53 2.38 -16.22 -16.33
N LEU A 54 2.79 -17.45 -16.64
CA LEU A 54 2.67 -18.05 -17.98
C LEU A 54 1.26 -18.56 -18.32
N SER A 55 0.33 -18.53 -17.37
CA SER A 55 -1.03 -19.01 -17.61
C SER A 55 -1.76 -18.12 -18.64
N ARG A 56 -2.36 -18.75 -19.65
CA ARG A 56 -3.11 -18.06 -20.70
C ARG A 56 -4.54 -17.67 -20.31
N ASN A 57 -5.10 -18.32 -19.27
CA ASN A 57 -6.48 -18.07 -18.85
C ASN A 57 -6.55 -16.84 -17.92
N LYS A 58 -6.58 -15.65 -18.52
CA LYS A 58 -6.59 -14.36 -17.81
C LYS A 58 -7.82 -14.21 -16.91
N TYR A 59 -8.99 -14.69 -17.35
CA TYR A 59 -10.24 -14.56 -16.60
C TYR A 59 -10.19 -15.29 -15.25
N ARG A 60 -9.73 -16.54 -15.24
CA ARG A 60 -9.61 -17.31 -13.99
C ARG A 60 -8.59 -16.68 -13.03
N ARG A 61 -7.48 -16.16 -13.56
CA ARG A 61 -6.42 -15.51 -12.76
C ARG A 61 -6.86 -14.17 -12.19
N TYR A 62 -7.67 -13.43 -12.93
CA TYR A 62 -8.29 -12.20 -12.44
C TYR A 62 -9.21 -12.47 -11.25
N LYS A 63 -10.07 -13.51 -11.32
CA LYS A 63 -10.91 -13.91 -10.18
C LYS A 63 -10.10 -14.27 -8.93
N GLU A 64 -9.00 -14.99 -9.11
CA GLU A 64 -8.09 -15.32 -8.00
C GLU A 64 -7.44 -14.05 -7.40
N LEU A 65 -7.10 -13.07 -8.23
CA LEU A 65 -6.56 -11.78 -7.78
C LEU A 65 -7.62 -10.96 -7.03
N GLU A 66 -8.84 -10.88 -7.57
CA GLU A 66 -9.95 -10.16 -6.94
C GLU A 66 -10.29 -10.76 -5.57
N ALA A 67 -10.35 -12.09 -5.47
CA ALA A 67 -10.52 -12.75 -4.17
C ALA A 67 -9.39 -12.36 -3.20
N TYR A 68 -8.13 -12.44 -3.63
CA TYR A 68 -6.98 -12.05 -2.82
C TYR A 68 -7.02 -10.59 -2.37
N GLU A 69 -7.38 -9.67 -3.26
CA GLU A 69 -7.51 -8.25 -2.93
C GLU A 69 -8.64 -8.01 -1.93
N ASN A 70 -9.77 -8.71 -2.06
CA ASN A 70 -10.87 -8.63 -1.09
C ASN A 70 -10.47 -9.17 0.30
N PHE A 71 -9.59 -10.17 0.38
CA PHE A 71 -9.06 -10.64 1.65
C PHE A 71 -8.06 -9.65 2.29
N ILE A 72 -7.29 -8.94 1.48
CA ILE A 72 -6.24 -8.01 1.95
C ILE A 72 -6.76 -6.59 2.16
N SER A 73 -7.80 -6.16 1.44
CA SER A 73 -8.37 -4.83 1.53
C SER A 73 -8.67 -4.39 2.97
N PRO A 74 -9.28 -5.19 3.88
CA PRO A 74 -9.51 -4.73 5.24
C PRO A 74 -8.22 -4.52 6.05
N ILE A 75 -7.16 -5.27 5.74
CA ILE A 75 -5.86 -5.13 6.40
C ILE A 75 -5.15 -3.88 5.86
N ALA A 76 -5.18 -3.69 4.55
CA ALA A 76 -4.60 -2.53 3.89
C ALA A 76 -5.29 -1.22 4.31
N GLU A 77 -6.62 -1.21 4.45
CA GLU A 77 -7.40 -0.06 4.90
C GLU A 77 -7.12 0.30 6.37
N ARG A 78 -6.93 -0.69 7.25
CA ARG A 78 -6.52 -0.42 8.63
C ARG A 78 -5.13 0.22 8.70
N PHE A 79 -4.20 -0.27 7.87
CA PHE A 79 -2.84 0.27 7.84
C PHE A 79 -2.79 1.67 7.23
N SER A 80 -3.55 1.91 6.15
CA SER A 80 -3.65 3.25 5.54
C SER A 80 -4.36 4.25 6.46
N GLY A 81 -5.38 3.83 7.21
CA GLY A 81 -6.01 4.63 8.25
C GLY A 81 -5.03 5.04 9.36
N PHE A 82 -4.15 4.11 9.77
CA PHE A 82 -3.11 4.39 10.76
C PHE A 82 -2.07 5.40 10.23
N THR A 83 -1.58 5.23 9.00
CA THR A 83 -0.62 6.17 8.41
C THR A 83 -1.24 7.55 8.15
N TYR A 84 -2.51 7.61 7.72
CA TYR A 84 -3.26 8.86 7.57
C TYR A 84 -3.44 9.58 8.90
N SER A 85 -3.84 8.86 9.96
CA SER A 85 -3.94 9.42 11.30
C SER A 85 -2.59 9.97 11.79
N MET A 86 -1.52 9.19 11.62
CA MET A 86 -0.16 9.59 11.98
C MET A 86 0.30 10.85 11.22
N ASN A 87 -0.01 10.93 9.92
CA ASN A 87 0.33 12.11 9.12
C ASN A 87 -0.48 13.34 9.52
N ASN A 88 -1.78 13.19 9.81
CA ASN A 88 -2.60 14.27 10.33
C ASN A 88 -2.07 14.83 11.67
N HIS A 89 -1.59 13.96 12.57
CA HIS A 89 -0.95 14.39 13.81
C HIS A 89 0.40 15.07 13.59
N LYS A 90 1.13 14.73 12.52
CA LYS A 90 2.37 15.40 12.13
C LYS A 90 2.12 16.77 11.50
N GLN A 91 1.08 16.91 10.68
CA GLN A 91 0.81 18.16 9.96
C GLN A 91 0.00 19.17 10.77
N TYR A 92 -0.86 18.73 11.70
CA TYR A 92 -1.75 19.61 12.44
C TYR A 92 -1.57 19.47 13.96
N LYS A 93 -1.69 20.60 14.65
CA LYS A 93 -1.78 20.71 16.10
C LYS A 93 -3.18 21.20 16.46
N ILE A 94 -3.74 20.63 17.52
CA ILE A 94 -5.06 20.98 18.00
C ILE A 94 -4.89 21.97 19.17
N PHE A 95 -5.45 23.17 19.03
CA PHE A 95 -5.52 24.15 20.11
C PHE A 95 -6.94 24.30 20.61
N LYS A 96 -7.11 24.60 21.90
CA LYS A 96 -8.42 24.98 22.45
C LYS A 96 -8.53 26.49 22.48
N CYS A 97 -9.69 27.02 22.08
CA CYS A 97 -10.01 28.43 22.26
C CYS A 97 -10.13 28.75 23.76
N PRO A 98 -9.54 29.85 24.27
CA PRO A 98 -9.64 30.21 25.68
C PRO A 98 -11.05 30.63 26.11
N ASN A 99 -11.86 31.16 25.20
CA ASN A 99 -13.19 31.67 25.51
C ASN A 99 -14.28 30.58 25.38
N CYS A 100 -14.35 29.89 24.24
CA CYS A 100 -15.41 28.91 23.95
C CYS A 100 -14.97 27.44 24.03
N SER A 101 -13.71 27.16 24.39
CA SER A 101 -13.13 25.80 24.46
C SER A 101 -13.17 24.98 23.15
N GLN A 102 -13.53 25.58 22.01
CA GLN A 102 -13.59 24.89 20.72
C GLN A 102 -12.19 24.43 20.28
N LYS A 103 -12.12 23.19 19.77
CA LYS A 103 -10.89 22.60 19.20
C LYS A 103 -10.65 23.15 17.79
N LEU A 104 -9.54 23.87 17.60
CA LEU A 104 -9.11 24.43 16.33
C LEU A 104 -7.91 23.64 15.81
N ARG A 105 -7.99 23.17 14.56
CA ARG A 105 -6.87 22.51 13.86
C ARG A 105 -5.99 23.56 13.21
N VAL A 106 -4.69 23.49 13.45
CA VAL A 106 -3.73 24.49 13.02
C VAL A 106 -2.49 23.79 12.45
N PRO A 107 -1.97 24.17 11.28
CA PRO A 107 -0.78 23.54 10.71
C PRO A 107 0.43 23.70 11.63
N ARG A 108 1.26 22.67 11.74
CA ARG A 108 2.53 22.64 12.48
C ARG A 108 3.65 23.35 11.69
N HIS A 109 4.71 23.76 12.38
CA HIS A 109 5.93 24.36 11.81
C HIS A 109 5.77 25.75 11.16
N LYS A 110 4.71 26.51 11.50
CA LYS A 110 4.51 27.88 11.00
C LYS A 110 5.04 28.98 11.95
N GLY A 111 5.68 28.60 13.05
CA GLY A 111 6.25 29.56 14.01
C GLY A 111 5.18 30.25 14.87
N LYS A 112 5.25 31.57 15.01
CA LYS A 112 4.28 32.37 15.77
C LYS A 112 3.09 32.72 14.86
N ILE A 113 1.90 32.31 15.26
CA ILE A 113 0.68 32.49 14.48
C ILE A 113 -0.43 33.07 15.34
N THR A 114 -1.27 33.91 14.72
CA THR A 114 -2.51 34.42 15.30
C THR A 114 -3.64 33.50 14.88
N ILE A 115 -4.24 32.81 15.85
CA ILE A 115 -5.34 31.88 15.62
C ILE A 115 -6.64 32.63 15.92
N THR A 116 -7.53 32.73 14.94
CA THR A 116 -8.87 33.32 15.11
C THR A 116 -9.90 32.21 15.26
N CYS A 117 -10.69 32.26 16.33
CA CYS A 117 -11.76 31.30 16.55
C CYS A 117 -12.98 31.63 15.67
N LYS A 118 -13.49 30.64 14.91
CA LYS A 118 -14.69 30.82 14.07
C LYS A 118 -15.99 31.00 14.88
N ASN A 119 -16.05 30.48 16.10
CA ASN A 119 -17.27 30.51 16.90
C ASN A 119 -17.43 31.78 17.75
N CYS A 120 -16.33 32.34 18.27
CA CYS A 120 -16.39 33.51 19.16
C CYS A 120 -15.60 34.72 18.66
N GLY A 121 -14.94 34.63 17.49
CA GLY A 121 -14.17 35.73 16.89
C GLY A 121 -12.88 36.10 17.62
N THR A 122 -12.63 35.60 18.83
CA THR A 122 -11.44 35.94 19.61
C THR A 122 -10.17 35.45 18.90
N SER A 123 -9.20 36.34 18.75
CA SER A 123 -7.88 36.06 18.19
C SER A 123 -6.83 35.95 19.30
N PHE A 124 -5.96 34.95 19.23
CA PHE A 124 -4.90 34.74 20.21
C PHE A 124 -3.61 34.25 19.56
N LYS A 125 -2.46 34.67 20.11
CA LYS A 125 -1.13 34.34 19.58
C LYS A 125 -0.60 33.07 20.26
N ARG A 126 -0.22 32.06 19.47
CA ARG A 126 0.45 30.84 19.96
C ARG A 126 1.56 30.41 19.00
N LYS A 127 2.46 29.57 19.50
CA LYS A 127 3.47 28.90 18.67
C LYS A 127 2.89 27.58 18.12
N SER A 128 2.83 27.50 16.80
CA SER A 128 2.52 26.31 16.00
C SER A 128 3.40 25.14 16.44
#